data_AF-A0A151HNB9-F1
#
_entry.id   AF-A0A151HNB9-F1
#
_cell.length_a   1.000
_cell.length_b   1.000
_cell.length_c   1.000
_cell.angle_alpha   90.00
_cell.angle_beta   90.00
_cell.angle_gamma   90.00
#
_symmetry.space_group_name_H-M   'P 1'
#
loop_
_entity.id
_entity.type
_entity.pdbx_description
1 polymer ?
#
loop_
_entity_poly.entity_id
_entity_poly.type
_entity_poly.pdbx_seq_one_letter_code
_entity_poly.pdbx_strand_id
1 'polypeptide(L)'
;MASNIPAGALRQQGPESAGGNYPLHRSRKMMEVKNKMPAPVQITAEQLLREAVDRQLDDLSQIRPQQRIVDEEELQQYRVRKRKEFEDTLRRQRHHIGTWIKYAEWEAAQKEFRRARSVFERALNVDFQNTTLWLKYIEMESKNKFINSCRNLYDRVCLLLPRQEQFWFKYAHMEELLGNYA
;
A
#
# COMPACT_ATOMS: atom_id res chain seq x y z
N MET A 1 59.14 -25.16 62.38
CA MET A 1 59.85 -23.93 61.97
C MET A 1 58.90 -23.08 61.14
N ALA A 2 58.79 -21.79 61.49
CA ALA A 2 58.19 -20.65 60.75
C ALA A 2 56.67 -20.70 60.42
N SER A 3 55.86 -19.64 60.45
CA SER A 3 55.79 -18.32 61.13
C SER A 3 54.53 -17.59 60.58
N ASN A 4 53.76 -16.93 61.46
CA ASN A 4 52.91 -15.72 61.29
C ASN A 4 51.82 -15.54 60.18
N ILE A 5 50.52 -15.51 60.58
CA ILE A 5 49.58 -14.34 60.74
C ILE A 5 49.39 -13.32 59.57
N PRO A 6 48.20 -12.70 59.26
CA PRO A 6 46.78 -12.99 59.57
C PRO A 6 45.68 -12.64 58.48
N ALA A 7 44.46 -13.11 58.77
CA ALA A 7 43.11 -12.47 58.70
C ALA A 7 42.60 -11.60 57.51
N GLY A 8 41.41 -12.01 57.01
CA GLY A 8 40.25 -11.11 56.95
C GLY A 8 39.52 -10.99 55.59
N ALA A 9 38.39 -11.71 55.42
CA ALA A 9 37.09 -11.20 54.94
C ALA A 9 36.14 -12.35 54.54
N LEU A 10 35.03 -12.46 55.29
CA LEU A 10 33.93 -13.40 55.07
C LEU A 10 33.11 -13.05 53.82
N ARG A 11 32.69 -14.09 53.11
CA ARG A 11 31.78 -14.09 51.95
C ARG A 11 30.38 -14.54 52.39
N GLN A 12 29.38 -14.12 51.60
CA GLN A 12 27.97 -14.57 51.46
C GLN A 12 26.95 -13.71 52.25
N GLN A 13 25.78 -13.30 51.74
CA GLN A 13 24.85 -13.82 50.72
C GLN A 13 23.78 -12.75 50.38
N GLY A 14 23.08 -12.81 49.23
CA GLY A 14 21.73 -12.20 49.08
C GLY A 14 21.26 -11.89 47.64
N PRO A 15 19.95 -11.96 47.31
CA PRO A 15 19.44 -12.53 46.06
C PRO A 15 18.73 -11.58 45.08
N GLU A 16 18.51 -12.13 43.89
CA GLU A 16 17.48 -11.93 42.84
C GLU A 16 16.67 -10.62 42.72
N SER A 17 16.61 -10.19 41.47
CA SER A 17 15.80 -9.11 40.90
C SER A 17 14.31 -9.42 40.88
N ALA A 18 13.48 -8.51 41.39
CA ALA A 18 12.08 -8.38 41.01
C ALA A 18 11.63 -6.91 41.11
N GLY A 19 10.81 -6.48 40.16
CA GLY A 19 9.93 -5.31 40.30
C GLY A 19 10.31 -4.13 39.43
N GLY A 20 9.50 -3.89 38.39
CA GLY A 20 9.61 -2.74 37.50
C GLY A 20 9.48 -1.41 38.22
N ASN A 21 10.20 -0.42 37.71
CA ASN A 21 10.18 0.94 38.25
C ASN A 21 9.70 1.90 37.15
N TYR A 22 8.39 2.16 37.11
CA TYR A 22 7.89 3.39 36.50
C TYR A 22 7.88 4.46 37.60
N PRO A 23 8.75 5.49 37.56
CA PRO A 23 8.81 6.45 38.65
C PRO A 23 7.58 7.37 38.62
N LEU A 24 6.62 7.08 39.50
CA LEU A 24 5.54 7.98 39.90
C LEU A 24 6.07 9.00 40.92
N HIS A 25 6.93 9.90 40.47
CA HIS A 25 7.21 11.14 41.21
C HIS A 25 7.54 12.25 40.22
N ARG A 26 6.65 13.23 40.09
CA ARG A 26 6.98 14.50 39.44
C ARG A 26 7.89 15.27 40.40
N SER A 27 9.17 14.89 40.38
CA SER A 27 10.23 15.59 41.10
C SER A 27 10.20 17.06 40.70
N ARG A 28 10.20 17.95 41.70
CA ARG A 28 10.33 19.39 41.52
C ARG A 28 11.61 19.63 40.73
N LYS A 29 11.48 20.04 39.47
CA LYS A 29 12.61 20.24 38.56
C LYS A 29 13.56 21.28 39.19
N MET A 30 14.62 20.82 39.85
CA MET A 30 15.68 21.69 40.35
C MET A 30 16.22 22.47 39.15
N MET A 31 16.40 23.78 39.30
CA MET A 31 16.96 24.61 38.24
C MET A 31 18.43 24.25 38.06
N GLU A 32 18.68 23.40 37.07
CA GLU A 32 20.01 22.99 36.67
C GLU A 32 20.72 24.17 35.98
N VAL A 33 21.92 24.54 36.45
CA VAL A 33 22.73 25.59 35.83
C VAL A 33 23.23 25.06 34.48
N LYS A 34 22.58 25.47 33.40
CA LYS A 34 22.98 25.07 32.05
C LYS A 34 24.27 25.77 31.66
N ASN A 35 25.25 25.00 31.19
CA ASN A 35 26.46 25.53 30.60
C ASN A 35 26.11 26.33 29.33
N LYS A 36 26.50 27.61 29.28
CA LYS A 36 26.28 28.53 28.17
C LYS A 36 27.53 28.74 27.29
N MET A 37 28.58 27.96 27.52
CA MET A 37 29.75 27.97 26.64
C MET A 37 29.32 27.63 25.19
N PRO A 38 29.97 28.22 24.18
CA PRO A 38 29.62 27.93 22.78
C PRO A 38 29.78 26.43 22.51
N ALA A 39 28.77 25.83 21.87
CA ALA A 39 28.85 24.44 21.47
C ALA A 39 29.99 24.26 20.45
N PRO A 40 30.84 23.22 20.59
CA PRO A 40 31.94 22.98 19.68
C PRO A 40 31.46 22.60 18.27
N VAL A 41 30.27 22.02 18.16
CA VAL A 41 29.60 21.70 16.89
C VAL A 41 28.26 22.43 16.86
N GLN A 42 28.02 23.19 15.81
CA GLN A 42 26.75 23.88 15.59
C GLN A 42 25.79 22.96 14.86
N ILE A 43 24.53 22.96 15.27
CA ILE A 43 23.48 22.18 14.60
C ILE A 43 23.27 22.79 13.21
N THR A 44 23.48 22.00 12.17
CA THR A 44 23.27 22.41 10.78
C THR A 44 21.88 21.98 10.28
N ALA A 45 21.37 22.68 9.27
CA ALA A 45 20.14 22.25 8.59
C ALA A 45 20.28 20.84 7.99
N GLU A 46 21.46 20.49 7.49
CA GLU A 46 21.74 19.14 6.97
C GLU A 46 21.62 18.07 8.06
N GLN A 47 22.14 18.32 9.26
CA GLN A 47 22.07 17.37 10.36
C GLN A 47 20.63 17.13 10.81
N LEU A 48 19.82 18.19 10.90
CA LEU A 48 18.39 18.07 11.22
C LEU A 48 17.63 17.29 10.14
N LEU A 49 17.93 17.54 8.86
CA LEU A 49 17.30 16.85 7.75
C LEU A 49 17.71 15.36 7.68
N ARG A 50 18.98 15.03 7.90
CA ARG A 50 19.46 13.64 7.96
C ARG A 50 18.80 12.88 9.11
N GLU A 51 18.80 13.44 10.32
CA GLU A 51 18.19 12.79 11.48
C GLU A 51 16.66 12.62 11.31
N ALA A 52 15.98 13.58 10.69
CA ALA A 52 14.56 13.46 10.37
C ALA A 52 14.29 12.32 9.37
N VAL A 53 15.15 12.15 8.35
CA VAL A 53 15.06 11.06 7.38
C VAL A 53 15.36 9.71 8.03
N ASP A 54 16.39 9.61 8.88
CA ASP A 54 16.72 8.38 9.60
C ASP A 54 15.58 7.93 10.52
N ARG A 55 14.88 8.87 11.16
CA ARG A 55 13.66 8.57 11.93
C ARG A 55 12.46 8.19 11.07
N GLN A 56 12.36 8.71 9.85
CA GLN A 56 11.35 8.24 8.87
C GLN A 56 11.67 6.82 8.36
N LEU A 57 12.94 6.40 8.35
CA LEU A 57 13.30 5.03 8.02
C LEU A 57 12.88 4.04 9.12
N ASP A 58 12.74 4.45 10.39
CA ASP A 58 12.10 3.62 11.42
C ASP A 58 10.60 3.39 11.16
N ASP A 59 9.97 4.22 10.33
CA ASP A 59 8.59 4.03 9.85
C ASP A 59 8.48 2.86 8.84
N LEU A 60 9.61 2.28 8.40
CA LEU A 60 9.66 0.99 7.70
C LEU A 60 9.14 -0.17 8.57
N SER A 61 9.00 0.03 9.88
CA SER A 61 8.25 -0.87 10.77
C SER A 61 6.77 -1.04 10.39
N GLN A 62 6.23 -0.17 9.51
CA GLN A 62 4.89 -0.32 8.93
C GLN A 62 4.83 -1.31 7.75
N ILE A 63 5.95 -1.87 7.29
CA ILE A 63 5.94 -2.94 6.29
C ILE A 63 5.24 -4.15 6.90
N ARG A 64 4.03 -4.44 6.45
CA ARG A 64 3.28 -5.63 6.87
C ARG A 64 4.13 -6.87 6.59
N PRO A 65 4.22 -7.83 7.53
CA PRO A 65 4.96 -9.06 7.30
C PRO A 65 4.40 -9.77 6.06
N GLN A 66 5.30 -10.32 5.23
CA GLN A 66 4.92 -11.07 4.02
C GLN A 66 4.17 -12.34 4.43
N GLN A 67 2.84 -12.31 4.40
CA GLN A 67 1.99 -13.46 4.69
C GLN A 67 1.80 -14.30 3.43
N ARG A 68 2.21 -15.58 3.48
CA ARG A 68 1.96 -16.54 2.40
C ARG A 68 0.56 -17.11 2.59
N ILE A 69 -0.27 -17.00 1.56
CA ILE A 69 -1.63 -17.57 1.54
C ILE A 69 -1.50 -19.06 1.23
N VAL A 70 -1.96 -19.93 2.13
CA VAL A 70 -1.83 -21.40 1.98
C VAL A 70 -3.16 -22.03 1.59
N ASP A 71 -4.25 -21.61 2.24
CA ASP A 71 -5.55 -22.27 2.13
C ASP A 71 -6.56 -21.48 1.28
N GLU A 72 -7.54 -22.19 0.71
CA GLU A 72 -8.62 -21.55 -0.06
C GLU A 72 -9.46 -20.61 0.81
N GLU A 73 -9.70 -20.97 2.07
CA GLU A 73 -10.41 -20.11 3.01
C GLU A 73 -9.65 -18.82 3.29
N GLU A 74 -8.32 -18.91 3.48
CA GLU A 74 -7.46 -17.74 3.67
C GLU A 74 -7.45 -16.85 2.42
N LEU A 75 -7.45 -17.44 1.22
CA LEU A 75 -7.59 -16.71 -0.04
C LEU A 75 -8.93 -15.97 -0.13
N GLN A 76 -10.03 -16.60 0.30
CA GLN A 76 -11.34 -15.97 0.33
C GLN A 76 -11.38 -14.81 1.34
N GLN A 77 -10.83 -15.00 2.54
CA GLN A 77 -10.73 -13.93 3.55
C GLN A 77 -9.88 -12.76 3.04
N TYR A 78 -8.75 -13.04 2.38
CA TYR A 78 -7.93 -12.04 1.72
C TYR A 78 -8.74 -11.25 0.68
N ARG A 79 -9.48 -11.94 -0.19
CA ARG A 79 -10.32 -11.32 -1.22
C ARG A 79 -11.38 -10.41 -0.62
N VAL A 80 -12.10 -10.86 0.41
CA VAL A 80 -13.12 -10.06 1.10
C VAL A 80 -12.51 -8.81 1.73
N ARG A 81 -11.36 -8.96 2.42
CA ARG A 81 -10.64 -7.83 3.03
C ARG A 81 -10.21 -6.81 1.99
N LYS A 82 -9.55 -7.23 0.91
CA LYS A 82 -9.10 -6.33 -0.17
C LYS A 82 -10.27 -5.64 -0.88
N ARG A 83 -11.37 -6.35 -1.13
CA ARG A 83 -12.59 -5.76 -1.70
C ARG A 83 -13.15 -4.66 -0.81
N LYS A 84 -13.23 -4.91 0.49
CA LYS A 84 -13.67 -3.90 1.46
C LYS A 84 -12.77 -2.67 1.42
N GLU A 85 -11.46 -2.83 1.40
CA GLU A 85 -10.51 -1.71 1.28
C GLU A 85 -10.74 -0.87 0.02
N PHE A 86 -10.95 -1.52 -1.13
CA PHE A 86 -11.28 -0.83 -2.38
C PHE A 86 -12.61 -0.10 -2.31
N GLU A 87 -13.68 -0.78 -1.89
CA GLU A 87 -15.02 -0.18 -1.76
C GLU A 87 -15.03 0.99 -0.77
N ASP A 88 -14.34 0.88 0.36
CA ASP A 88 -14.21 1.98 1.33
C ASP A 88 -13.45 3.17 0.73
N THR A 89 -12.42 2.91 -0.10
CA THR A 89 -11.70 3.96 -0.81
C THR A 89 -12.57 4.62 -1.87
N LEU A 90 -13.36 3.85 -2.61
CA LEU A 90 -14.31 4.36 -3.60
C LEU A 90 -15.45 5.16 -2.97
N ARG A 91 -15.90 4.79 -1.76
CA ARG A 91 -16.88 5.57 -0.99
C ARG A 91 -16.32 6.93 -0.60
N ARG A 92 -15.04 7.01 -0.21
CA ARG A 92 -14.37 8.28 0.10
C ARG A 92 -14.07 9.12 -1.15
N GLN A 93 -13.67 8.48 -2.24
CA GLN A 93 -13.18 9.14 -3.45
C GLN A 93 -13.86 8.58 -4.71
N ARG A 94 -15.16 8.85 -4.86
CA ARG A 94 -15.97 8.30 -5.97
C ARG A 94 -15.47 8.71 -7.36
N HIS A 95 -15.00 9.94 -7.52
CA HIS A 95 -14.58 10.49 -8.82
C HIS A 95 -13.13 10.15 -9.19
N HIS A 96 -12.37 9.50 -8.30
CA HIS A 96 -10.98 9.13 -8.59
C HIS A 96 -10.92 7.84 -9.43
N ILE A 97 -10.93 8.00 -10.75
CA ILE A 97 -11.01 6.91 -11.74
C ILE A 97 -9.83 5.94 -11.63
N GLY A 98 -8.65 6.42 -11.22
CA GLY A 98 -7.50 5.55 -10.97
C GLY A 98 -7.76 4.47 -9.91
N THR A 99 -8.62 4.74 -8.92
CA THR A 99 -9.00 3.74 -7.91
C THR A 99 -9.91 2.67 -8.51
N TRP A 100 -10.85 3.07 -9.37
CA TRP A 100 -11.73 2.14 -10.09
C TRP A 100 -10.94 1.19 -11.00
N ILE A 101 -9.99 1.73 -11.77
CA ILE A 101 -9.13 0.93 -12.66
C ILE A 101 -8.31 -0.07 -11.85
N LYS A 102 -7.65 0.37 -10.77
CA LYS A 102 -6.87 -0.52 -9.90
C LYS A 102 -7.72 -1.65 -9.29
N TYR A 103 -8.95 -1.34 -8.89
CA TYR A 103 -9.86 -2.35 -8.35
C TYR A 103 -10.28 -3.37 -9.41
N ALA A 104 -10.63 -2.91 -10.61
CA ALA A 104 -11.03 -3.78 -11.71
C ALA A 104 -9.87 -4.65 -12.23
N GLU A 105 -8.67 -4.09 -12.35
CA GLU A 105 -7.45 -4.84 -12.69
C GLU A 105 -7.12 -5.91 -11.62
N TRP A 106 -7.33 -5.61 -10.34
CA TRP A 106 -7.15 -6.58 -9.26
C TRP A 106 -8.15 -7.74 -9.33
N GLU A 107 -9.45 -7.47 -9.59
CA GLU A 107 -10.44 -8.55 -9.80
C GLU A 107 -10.11 -9.38 -11.06
N ALA A 108 -9.64 -8.74 -12.14
CA ALA A 108 -9.21 -9.43 -13.35
C ALA A 108 -7.99 -10.34 -13.09
N ALA A 109 -7.03 -9.91 -12.26
CA ALA A 109 -5.88 -10.73 -11.85
C ALA A 109 -6.30 -11.99 -11.06
N GLN A 110 -7.44 -11.93 -10.36
CA GLN A 110 -8.03 -13.08 -9.67
C GLN A 110 -8.86 -13.99 -10.60
N LYS A 111 -8.90 -13.70 -11.90
CA LYS A 111 -9.76 -14.35 -12.92
C LYS A 111 -11.26 -14.18 -12.66
N GLU A 112 -11.66 -13.20 -11.86
CA GLU A 112 -13.05 -12.87 -11.55
C GLU A 112 -13.61 -11.85 -12.54
N PHE A 113 -13.67 -12.23 -13.83
CA PHE A 113 -14.01 -11.31 -14.91
C PHE A 113 -15.42 -10.71 -14.81
N ARG A 114 -16.38 -11.49 -14.29
CA ARG A 114 -17.76 -11.01 -14.08
C ARG A 114 -17.80 -9.83 -13.09
N ARG A 115 -17.00 -9.90 -12.02
CA ARG A 115 -16.88 -8.81 -11.05
C ARG A 115 -16.11 -7.65 -11.63
N ALA A 116 -15.00 -7.90 -12.34
CA ALA A 116 -14.25 -6.86 -13.03
C ALA A 116 -15.13 -6.04 -13.98
N ARG A 117 -15.97 -6.70 -14.80
CA ARG A 117 -16.98 -6.05 -15.66
C ARG A 117 -17.94 -5.18 -14.85
N SER A 118 -18.49 -5.71 -13.75
CA SER A 118 -19.39 -4.94 -12.87
C SER A 118 -18.71 -3.67 -12.32
N VAL A 119 -17.43 -3.74 -11.95
CA VAL A 119 -16.65 -2.57 -11.49
C VAL A 119 -16.44 -1.57 -12.63
N PHE A 120 -16.10 -2.02 -13.84
CA PHE A 120 -15.94 -1.15 -15.00
C PHE A 120 -17.27 -0.46 -15.39
N GLU A 121 -18.38 -1.19 -15.44
CA GLU A 121 -19.70 -0.60 -15.72
C GLU A 121 -20.10 0.43 -14.65
N ARG A 122 -19.83 0.14 -13.36
CA ARG A 122 -20.03 1.11 -12.28
C ARG A 122 -19.17 2.35 -12.44
N ALA A 123 -17.92 2.21 -12.87
CA ALA A 123 -17.02 3.32 -13.13
C ALA A 123 -17.49 4.16 -14.33
N LEU A 124 -18.00 3.53 -15.39
CA LEU A 124 -18.57 4.21 -16.55
C LEU A 124 -19.82 5.01 -16.20
N ASN A 125 -20.63 4.53 -15.25
CA ASN A 125 -21.76 5.31 -14.71
C ASN A 125 -21.30 6.56 -13.92
N VAL A 126 -20.05 6.63 -13.48
CA VAL A 126 -19.49 7.82 -12.82
C VAL A 126 -18.95 8.79 -13.86
N ASP A 127 -18.12 8.30 -14.78
CA ASP A 127 -17.52 9.09 -15.85
C ASP A 127 -17.33 8.23 -17.10
N PHE A 128 -18.27 8.33 -18.04
CA PHE A 128 -18.22 7.65 -19.33
C PHE A 128 -17.39 8.42 -20.37
N GLN A 129 -17.01 9.67 -20.11
CA GLN A 129 -16.20 10.46 -21.05
C GLN A 129 -14.71 10.14 -20.91
N ASN A 130 -14.32 9.53 -19.78
CA ASN A 130 -12.94 9.15 -19.56
C ASN A 130 -12.48 8.04 -20.52
N THR A 131 -11.66 8.44 -21.47
CA THR A 131 -11.04 7.54 -22.44
C THR A 131 -10.22 6.42 -21.81
N THR A 132 -9.42 6.72 -20.78
CA THR A 132 -8.51 5.72 -20.19
C THR A 132 -9.27 4.56 -19.57
N LEU A 133 -10.47 4.83 -19.03
CA LEU A 133 -11.35 3.82 -18.47
C LEU A 133 -11.81 2.82 -19.54
N TRP A 134 -12.27 3.33 -20.69
CA TRP A 134 -12.66 2.50 -21.83
C TRP A 134 -11.50 1.67 -22.36
N LEU A 135 -10.32 2.28 -22.54
CA LEU A 135 -9.13 1.58 -23.01
C LEU A 135 -8.76 0.43 -22.07
N LYS A 136 -8.78 0.66 -20.75
CA LYS A 136 -8.50 -0.38 -19.75
C LYS A 136 -9.52 -1.49 -19.73
N TYR A 137 -10.80 -1.17 -19.92
CA TYR A 137 -11.85 -2.16 -19.98
C TYR A 137 -11.72 -3.06 -21.22
N ILE A 138 -11.52 -2.45 -22.38
CA ILE A 138 -11.30 -3.16 -23.64
C ILE A 138 -10.01 -4.00 -23.59
N GLU A 139 -8.93 -3.44 -23.04
CA GLU A 139 -7.66 -4.15 -22.86
C GLU A 139 -7.84 -5.41 -22.00
N MET A 140 -8.66 -5.34 -20.94
CA MET A 140 -8.98 -6.49 -20.10
C MET A 140 -9.74 -7.57 -20.88
N GLU A 141 -10.77 -7.22 -21.66
CA GLU A 141 -11.52 -8.20 -22.46
C GLU A 141 -10.66 -8.82 -23.57
N SER A 142 -9.83 -8.01 -24.25
CA SER A 142 -8.93 -8.45 -25.31
C SER A 142 -7.85 -9.41 -24.80
N LYS A 143 -7.19 -9.10 -23.67
CA LYS A 143 -6.18 -9.98 -23.05
C LYS A 143 -6.73 -11.35 -22.68
N ASN A 144 -8.01 -11.41 -22.30
CA ASN A 144 -8.67 -12.66 -21.91
C ASN A 144 -9.39 -13.36 -23.08
N LYS A 145 -9.18 -12.90 -24.32
CA LYS A 145 -9.75 -13.46 -25.56
C LYS A 145 -11.29 -13.40 -25.65
N PHE A 146 -11.92 -12.46 -24.96
CA PHE A 146 -13.37 -12.24 -25.05
C PHE A 146 -13.73 -11.31 -26.22
N ILE A 147 -13.58 -11.81 -27.45
CA ILE A 147 -13.70 -11.02 -28.69
C ILE A 147 -15.09 -10.39 -28.85
N ASN A 148 -16.17 -11.14 -28.66
CA ASN A 148 -17.53 -10.61 -28.82
C ASN A 148 -17.84 -9.49 -27.83
N SER A 149 -17.38 -9.63 -26.59
CA SER A 149 -17.50 -8.59 -25.57
C SER A 149 -16.70 -7.34 -25.96
N CYS A 150 -15.49 -7.54 -26.48
CA CYS A 150 -14.63 -6.48 -27.00
C CYS A 150 -15.31 -5.69 -28.13
N ARG A 151 -15.93 -6.37 -29.11
CA ARG A 151 -16.71 -5.73 -30.19
C ARG A 151 -17.85 -4.87 -29.66
N ASN A 152 -18.66 -5.43 -28.75
CA ASN A 152 -19.77 -4.69 -28.13
C ASN A 152 -19.28 -3.43 -27.40
N LEU A 153 -18.11 -3.50 -26.75
CA LEU A 153 -17.51 -2.34 -26.11
C LEU A 153 -17.03 -1.30 -27.12
N TYR A 154 -16.35 -1.71 -28.20
CA TYR A 154 -15.91 -0.80 -29.25
C TYR A 154 -17.10 -0.11 -29.93
N ASP A 155 -18.15 -0.86 -30.29
CA ASP A 155 -19.37 -0.31 -30.88
C ASP A 155 -20.00 0.73 -29.93
N ARG A 156 -20.11 0.40 -28.65
CA ARG A 156 -20.65 1.33 -27.63
C ARG A 156 -19.79 2.59 -27.51
N VAL A 157 -18.46 2.46 -27.50
CA VAL A 157 -17.55 3.61 -27.39
C VAL A 157 -17.62 4.50 -28.63
N CYS A 158 -17.64 3.92 -29.82
CA CYS A 158 -17.74 4.67 -31.07
C CYS A 158 -19.07 5.46 -31.16
N LEU A 159 -20.15 4.90 -30.60
CA LEU A 159 -21.44 5.59 -30.50
C LEU A 159 -21.42 6.74 -29.48
N LEU A 160 -20.83 6.52 -28.30
CA LEU A 160 -20.81 7.53 -27.22
C LEU A 160 -19.78 8.64 -27.44
N LEU A 161 -18.61 8.30 -28.00
CA LEU A 161 -17.44 9.17 -28.16
C LEU A 161 -16.94 9.17 -29.62
N PRO A 162 -17.77 9.59 -30.60
CA PRO A 162 -17.42 9.50 -32.02
C PRO A 162 -16.21 10.35 -32.40
N ARG A 163 -15.95 11.44 -31.68
CA ARG A 163 -14.81 12.34 -31.92
C ARG A 163 -13.47 11.76 -31.48
N GLN A 164 -13.47 10.70 -30.68
CA GLN A 164 -12.24 10.13 -30.17
C GLN A 164 -11.67 9.09 -31.15
N GLU A 165 -10.87 9.58 -32.10
CA GLU A 165 -10.31 8.81 -33.22
C GLU A 165 -9.55 7.53 -32.82
N GLN A 166 -8.87 7.52 -31.68
CA GLN A 166 -8.07 6.37 -31.27
C GLN A 166 -8.88 5.07 -31.09
N PHE A 167 -10.18 5.17 -30.78
CA PHE A 167 -11.03 3.99 -30.64
C PHE A 167 -11.32 3.36 -31.99
N TRP A 168 -11.51 4.19 -33.03
CA TRP A 168 -11.67 3.72 -34.41
C TRP A 168 -10.43 3.00 -34.91
N PHE A 169 -9.24 3.58 -34.71
CA PHE A 169 -7.98 2.95 -35.11
C PHE A 169 -7.74 1.62 -34.39
N LYS A 170 -7.96 1.58 -33.07
CA LYS A 170 -7.81 0.36 -32.29
C LYS A 170 -8.86 -0.70 -32.65
N TYR A 171 -10.07 -0.29 -33.01
CA TYR A 171 -11.13 -1.21 -33.43
C TYR A 171 -10.81 -1.85 -34.78
N ALA A 172 -10.44 -1.04 -35.78
CA ALA A 172 -10.03 -1.52 -37.09
C ALA A 172 -8.83 -2.47 -36.99
N HIS A 173 -7.81 -2.09 -36.20
CA HIS A 173 -6.64 -2.95 -35.98
C HIS A 173 -7.01 -4.29 -35.31
N MET A 174 -7.97 -4.29 -34.39
CA MET A 174 -8.43 -5.50 -33.73
C MET A 174 -9.15 -6.44 -34.70
N GLU A 175 -10.00 -5.93 -35.60
CA GLU A 175 -10.65 -6.76 -36.63
C GLU A 175 -9.67 -7.25 -37.70
N GLU A 176 -8.67 -6.44 -38.07
CA GLU A 176 -7.58 -6.85 -38.97
C GLU A 176 -6.77 -8.02 -38.39
N LEU A 177 -6.42 -7.95 -37.10
CA LEU A 177 -5.73 -9.05 -36.39
C LEU A 177 -6.57 -10.33 -36.32
N LEU A 178 -7.90 -10.22 -36.42
CA LEU A 178 -8.81 -11.35 -36.47
C LEU A 178 -9.00 -11.90 -37.89
N GLY A 179 -8.44 -11.24 -38.91
CA GLY A 179 -8.54 -11.64 -40.32
C GLY A 179 -9.89 -11.32 -40.95
N ASN A 180 -10.68 -10.44 -40.34
CA ASN A 180 -11.98 -10.02 -40.86
C ASN A 180 -11.81 -8.87 -41.85
N TYR A 181 -11.39 -9.18 -43.07
CA TYR A 181 -11.38 -8.25 -44.18
C TYR A 181 -12.76 -8.27 -44.85
N ALA A 182 -13.69 -7.46 -44.33
CA ALA A 182 -14.96 -7.19 -45.00
C ALA A 182 -14.84 -5.97 -45.91
#